data_AF-A0A535UEH1-F1
#
_entry.id   AF-A0A535UEH1-F1
#
_cell.length_a   1.000
_cell.length_b   1.000
_cell.length_c   1.000
_cell.angle_alpha   90.00
_cell.angle_beta   90.00
_cell.angle_gamma   90.00
#
_symmetry.space_group_name_H-M   'P 1'
#
loop_
_entity.id
_entity.type
_entity.pdbx_description
1 polymer ?
#
loop_
_entity_poly.entity_id
_entity_poly.type
_entity_poly.pdbx_seq_one_letter_code
_entity_poly.pdbx_strand_id
1 'polypeptide(L)'
;MSLSLSGTLGAGVADQDALQRTFVALFENIAHHTPLQTRVWLSAANGEGDSAHPIEMRIEDDGPGVSSDNLPHLFERFFQADASRHSMGTGLGLAIARSLVEAHGGSISAGRSRHGGLEFVLSLPREAPAGAGAEAGEGSEGAVP
;
A
#
# COMPACT_ATOMS: atom_id res chain seq x y z
N MET A 1 3.45 -9.64 17.10
CA MET A 1 2.69 -9.61 15.84
C MET A 1 2.20 -11.02 15.54
N SER A 2 0.88 -11.23 15.45
CA SER A 2 0.29 -12.50 15.03
C SER A 2 -0.43 -12.27 13.71
N LEU A 3 -0.03 -12.97 12.65
CA LEU A 3 -0.68 -12.90 11.35
C LEU A 3 -1.58 -14.14 11.19
N SER A 4 -2.89 -13.93 11.01
CA SER A 4 -3.83 -14.99 10.65
C SER A 4 -4.42 -14.68 9.27
N LEU A 5 -4.18 -15.57 8.32
CA LEU A 5 -4.77 -15.52 6.98
C LEU A 5 -5.98 -16.47 6.97
N SER A 6 -7.10 -16.03 6.40
CA SER A 6 -8.31 -16.86 6.27
C SER A 6 -9.03 -16.52 4.98
N GLY A 7 -9.50 -17.55 4.26
CA GLY A 7 -10.22 -17.41 2.99
C GLY A 7 -9.34 -17.59 1.75
N THR A 8 -9.96 -17.43 0.57
CA THR A 8 -9.31 -17.44 -0.75
C THR A 8 -9.85 -16.28 -1.58
N LEU A 9 -8.95 -15.52 -2.22
CA LEU A 9 -9.27 -14.30 -2.98
C LEU A 9 -9.36 -14.54 -4.49
N GLY A 10 -9.28 -15.79 -4.94
CA GLY A 10 -9.08 -16.11 -6.36
C GLY A 10 -7.70 -15.65 -6.88
N ALA A 11 -7.51 -15.71 -8.19
CA ALA A 11 -6.29 -15.25 -8.86
C ALA A 11 -6.40 -13.77 -9.26
N GLY A 12 -5.25 -13.09 -9.29
CA GLY A 12 -5.09 -11.73 -9.83
C GLY A 12 -3.67 -11.55 -10.35
N VAL A 13 -3.45 -10.51 -11.16
CA VAL A 13 -2.16 -10.17 -11.76
C VAL A 13 -1.61 -8.91 -11.11
N ALA A 14 -0.40 -9.00 -10.55
CA ALA A 14 0.34 -7.85 -10.02
C ALA A 14 1.85 -8.10 -10.14
N ASP A 15 2.63 -7.02 -10.23
CA ASP A 15 4.08 -7.06 -10.09
C ASP A 15 4.43 -7.35 -8.62
N GLN A 16 5.10 -8.48 -8.41
CA GLN A 16 5.44 -8.98 -7.08
C GLN A 16 6.36 -8.02 -6.32
N ASP A 17 7.36 -7.43 -6.98
CA ASP A 17 8.35 -6.56 -6.35
C ASP A 17 7.72 -5.22 -5.96
N ALA A 18 6.86 -4.68 -6.81
CA ALA A 18 6.08 -3.49 -6.51
C ALA A 18 5.13 -3.71 -5.34
N LEU A 19 4.44 -4.85 -5.31
CA LEU A 19 3.52 -5.18 -4.21
C LEU A 19 4.28 -5.36 -2.89
N GLN A 20 5.42 -6.07 -2.92
CA GLN A 20 6.28 -6.24 -1.75
C GLN A 20 6.78 -4.88 -1.23
N ARG A 21 7.27 -4.01 -2.12
CA ARG A 21 7.72 -2.66 -1.74
C ARG A 21 6.61 -1.81 -1.16
N THR A 22 5.39 -1.94 -1.69
CA THR A 22 4.20 -1.29 -1.15
C THR A 22 3.95 -1.74 0.29
N PHE A 23 3.90 -3.05 0.55
CA PHE A 23 3.69 -3.55 1.89
C PHE A 23 4.80 -3.16 2.86
N VAL A 24 6.07 -3.24 2.45
CA VAL A 24 7.20 -2.80 3.27
C VAL A 24 7.03 -1.35 3.68
N ALA A 25 6.71 -0.46 2.73
CA ALA A 25 6.51 0.96 3.04
C ALA A 25 5.37 1.20 4.04
N LEU A 26 4.27 0.46 3.94
CA LEU A 26 3.13 0.57 4.87
C LEU A 26 3.47 0.03 6.27
N PHE A 27 4.11 -1.14 6.35
CA PHE A 27 4.47 -1.72 7.64
C PHE A 27 5.62 -0.97 8.33
N GLU A 28 6.57 -0.42 7.58
CA GLU A 28 7.59 0.49 8.13
C GLU A 28 6.93 1.74 8.70
N ASN A 29 5.95 2.33 8.00
CA ASN A 29 5.20 3.48 8.52
C ASN A 29 4.50 3.15 9.86
N ILE A 30 3.87 1.98 9.95
CA ILE A 30 3.24 1.51 11.20
C ILE A 30 4.30 1.32 12.28
N ALA A 31 5.40 0.62 11.99
CA ALA A 31 6.45 0.33 12.97
C ALA A 31 7.13 1.61 13.51
N HIS A 32 7.29 2.63 12.66
CA HIS A 32 7.91 3.89 13.06
C HIS A 32 6.99 4.82 13.85
N HIS A 33 5.68 4.72 13.66
CA HIS A 33 4.72 5.67 14.23
C HIS A 33 3.76 5.08 15.26
N THR A 34 3.92 3.81 15.61
CA THR A 34 3.09 3.15 16.61
C THR A 34 3.94 2.52 17.73
N PRO A 35 3.44 2.42 18.97
CA PRO A 35 4.14 1.73 20.06
C PRO A 35 4.39 0.24 19.77
N LEU A 36 5.39 -0.37 20.42
CA LEU A 36 5.74 -1.79 20.25
C LEU A 36 4.60 -2.79 20.54
N GLN A 37 3.59 -2.37 21.31
CA GLN A 37 2.43 -3.22 21.66
C GLN A 37 1.26 -3.08 20.69
N THR A 38 1.43 -2.31 19.61
CA THR A 38 0.40 -2.10 18.59
C THR A 38 0.12 -3.40 17.86
N ARG A 39 -1.17 -3.72 17.73
CA ARG A 39 -1.68 -4.80 16.92
C ARG A 39 -1.99 -4.28 15.53
N VAL A 40 -1.69 -5.13 14.56
CA VAL A 40 -1.93 -4.86 13.14
C VAL A 40 -2.79 -5.98 12.59
N TRP A 41 -3.85 -5.61 11.87
CA TRP A 41 -4.74 -6.51 11.17
C TRP A 41 -4.55 -6.31 9.68
N LEU A 42 -4.31 -7.40 8.95
CA LEU A 42 -4.34 -7.43 7.50
C LEU A 42 -5.54 -8.29 7.08
N SER A 43 -6.39 -7.73 6.24
CA SER A 43 -7.52 -8.45 5.65
C SER A 43 -7.57 -8.17 4.16
N ALA A 44 -8.18 -9.08 3.42
CA ALA A 44 -8.40 -8.91 2.00
C ALA A 44 -9.76 -9.51 1.63
N ALA A 45 -10.45 -8.89 0.69
CA ALA A 45 -11.74 -9.33 0.20
C ALA A 45 -11.86 -9.01 -1.30
N ASN A 46 -12.73 -9.74 -2.00
CA ASN A 46 -13.19 -9.27 -3.30
C ASN A 46 -14.11 -8.06 -3.04
N GLY A 47 -13.99 -7.02 -3.86
CA GLY A 47 -14.98 -5.94 -3.87
C GLY A 47 -16.39 -6.48 -4.15
N GLU A 48 -17.40 -5.72 -3.75
CA GLU A 48 -18.79 -6.16 -3.76
C GLU A 48 -19.32 -6.46 -5.19
N GLY A 49 -19.54 -7.75 -5.50
CA GLY A 49 -20.15 -8.29 -6.74
C GLY A 49 -19.36 -9.47 -7.36
N ASP A 50 -19.49 -9.72 -8.67
CA ASP A 50 -18.90 -10.88 -9.39
C ASP A 50 -17.36 -10.82 -9.57
N SER A 51 -16.75 -11.83 -10.18
CA SER A 51 -15.30 -12.03 -10.31
C SER A 51 -14.51 -10.91 -11.03
N ALA A 52 -15.20 -9.87 -11.52
CA ALA A 52 -14.63 -8.67 -12.13
C ALA A 52 -14.30 -7.54 -11.13
N HIS A 53 -14.64 -7.67 -9.84
CA HIS A 53 -14.34 -6.62 -8.86
C HIS A 53 -12.86 -6.60 -8.44
N PRO A 54 -12.34 -5.41 -8.07
CA PRO A 54 -10.98 -5.30 -7.56
C PRO A 54 -10.80 -6.12 -6.27
N ILE A 55 -9.57 -6.54 -6.02
CA ILE A 55 -9.15 -7.09 -4.72
C ILE A 55 -8.91 -5.91 -3.80
N GLU A 56 -9.70 -5.82 -2.73
CA GLU A 56 -9.48 -4.85 -1.67
C GLU A 56 -8.65 -5.48 -0.55
N MET A 57 -7.59 -4.80 -0.15
CA MET A 57 -6.75 -5.18 0.98
C MET A 57 -6.76 -4.04 1.99
N ARG A 58 -6.95 -4.39 3.25
CA ARG A 58 -7.06 -3.45 4.35
C ARG A 58 -6.04 -3.78 5.43
N ILE A 59 -5.24 -2.79 5.79
CA ILE A 59 -4.26 -2.85 6.87
C ILE A 59 -4.71 -1.86 7.94
N GLU A 60 -4.96 -2.35 9.15
CA GLU A 60 -5.43 -1.56 10.27
C GLU A 60 -4.50 -1.72 11.47
N ASP A 61 -4.29 -0.66 12.23
CA ASP A 61 -3.63 -0.72 13.53
C ASP A 61 -4.50 -0.15 14.68
N ASP A 62 -4.11 -0.45 15.92
CA ASP A 62 -4.66 0.13 17.16
C ASP A 62 -3.73 1.16 17.81
N GLY A 63 -2.86 1.79 17.00
CA GLY A 63 -1.95 2.83 17.42
C GLY A 63 -2.63 4.18 17.67
N PRO A 64 -1.86 5.27 17.84
CA PRO A 64 -2.40 6.61 18.12
C PRO A 64 -3.19 7.21 16.94
N GLY A 65 -3.04 6.65 15.74
CA GLY A 65 -3.65 7.15 14.51
C GLY A 65 -3.05 8.49 14.04
N VAL A 66 -3.77 9.14 13.13
CA VAL A 66 -3.40 10.42 12.52
C VAL A 66 -4.58 11.38 12.65
N SER A 67 -4.32 12.68 12.85
CA SER A 67 -5.40 13.68 12.91
C SER A 67 -6.14 13.76 11.57
N SER A 68 -7.43 14.11 11.61
CA SER A 68 -8.26 14.27 10.41
C SER A 68 -7.67 15.25 9.40
N ASP A 69 -7.02 16.31 9.88
CA ASP A 69 -6.40 17.34 9.03
C ASP A 69 -5.17 16.82 8.29
N ASN A 70 -4.50 15.79 8.83
CA ASN A 70 -3.29 15.21 8.24
C ASN A 70 -3.61 14.03 7.30
N LEU A 71 -4.76 13.37 7.44
CA LEU A 71 -5.15 12.22 6.59
C LEU A 71 -5.06 12.51 5.08
N PRO A 72 -5.55 13.65 4.55
CA PRO A 72 -5.47 13.95 3.12
C PRO A 72 -4.04 14.05 2.58
N HIS A 73 -3.09 14.37 3.46
CA HIS A 73 -1.70 14.69 3.11
C HIS A 73 -0.74 13.51 3.31
N LEU A 74 -1.19 12.39 3.90
CA LEU A 74 -0.32 11.25 4.24
C LEU A 74 0.46 10.67 3.06
N PHE A 75 -0.08 10.78 1.83
CA PHE A 75 0.57 10.28 0.62
C PHE A 75 1.36 11.36 -0.13
N GLU A 76 1.44 12.58 0.38
CA GLU A 76 2.26 13.63 -0.20
C GLU A 76 3.75 13.37 0.06
N ARG A 77 4.59 13.69 -0.92
CA ARG A 77 6.05 13.52 -0.77
C ARG A 77 6.56 14.46 0.31
N PHE A 78 7.44 13.93 1.16
CA PHE A 78 8.08 14.66 2.26
C PHE A 78 7.12 15.10 3.38
N PHE A 79 5.85 14.69 3.32
CA PHE A 79 4.90 14.97 4.38
C PHE A 79 5.28 14.20 5.65
N GLN A 80 5.26 14.91 6.78
CA GLN A 80 5.39 14.33 8.11
C GLN A 80 4.41 15.05 9.02
N ALA A 81 3.57 14.28 9.71
CA ALA A 81 2.68 14.83 10.72
C ALA A 81 3.51 15.50 11.85
N ASP A 82 2.93 16.51 12.49
CA ASP A 82 3.56 17.31 13.54
C ASP A 82 4.19 16.46 14.67
N ALA A 83 3.51 15.37 15.06
CA ALA A 83 3.98 14.41 16.05
C ALA A 83 5.19 13.57 15.60
N SER A 84 5.47 13.55 14.29
CA SER A 84 6.50 12.73 13.64
C SER A 84 7.69 13.53 13.11
N ARG A 85 7.70 14.87 13.21
CA ARG A 85 8.78 15.73 12.69
C ARG A 85 10.18 15.48 13.28
N HIS A 86 10.27 14.75 14.40
CA HIS A 86 11.53 14.34 15.02
C HIS A 86 11.88 12.86 14.76
N SER A 87 11.07 12.14 13.98
CA SER A 87 11.31 10.74 13.65
C SER A 87 12.28 10.60 12.47
N MET A 88 13.04 9.51 12.45
CA MET A 88 13.87 9.14 11.30
C MET A 88 12.99 8.67 10.15
N GLY A 89 12.70 9.57 9.21
CA GLY A 89 12.00 9.25 7.96
C GLY A 89 12.09 10.41 6.97
N THR A 90 12.14 10.09 5.67
CA THR A 90 12.15 11.11 4.60
C THR A 90 10.76 11.58 4.19
N GLY A 91 9.69 10.94 4.71
CA GLY A 91 8.32 11.18 4.26
C GLY A 91 8.05 10.69 2.83
N LEU A 92 8.84 9.75 2.31
CA LEU A 92 8.69 9.21 0.95
C LEU A 92 7.95 7.86 0.89
N GLY A 93 7.93 7.08 1.97
CA GLY A 93 7.43 5.71 1.97
C GLY A 93 6.00 5.58 1.45
N LEU A 94 5.06 6.32 2.05
CA LEU A 94 3.65 6.30 1.64
C LEU A 94 3.43 6.84 0.22
N ALA A 95 4.18 7.88 -0.18
CA ALA A 95 4.12 8.40 -1.54
C ALA A 95 4.58 7.36 -2.58
N ILE A 96 5.63 6.58 -2.26
CA ILE A 96 6.09 5.46 -3.11
C ILE A 96 5.02 4.37 -3.17
N ALA A 97 4.44 3.98 -2.04
CA ALA A 97 3.36 2.99 -2.00
C ALA A 97 2.20 3.40 -2.90
N ARG A 98 1.78 4.68 -2.84
CA ARG A 98 0.74 5.22 -3.72
C ARG A 98 1.10 5.12 -5.20
N SER A 99 2.30 5.57 -5.59
CA SER A 99 2.71 5.48 -7.00
C SER A 99 2.78 4.04 -7.51
N LEU A 100 3.21 3.08 -6.68
CA LEU A 100 3.27 1.67 -7.05
C LEU A 100 1.86 1.08 -7.24
N VAL A 101 0.92 1.39 -6.35
CA VAL A 101 -0.48 0.96 -6.46
C VAL A 101 -1.17 1.59 -7.67
N GLU A 102 -0.96 2.89 -7.90
CA GLU A 102 -1.51 3.60 -9.07
C GLU A 102 -0.93 3.07 -10.40
N ALA A 103 0.34 2.67 -10.42
CA ALA A 103 0.95 2.01 -11.59
C ALA A 103 0.29 0.65 -11.92
N HIS A 104 -0.34 0.00 -10.95
CA HIS A 104 -1.15 -1.21 -11.15
C HIS A 104 -2.59 -0.91 -11.60
N GLY A 105 -2.94 0.37 -11.82
CA GLY A 105 -4.33 0.77 -12.08
C GLY A 105 -5.22 0.69 -10.83
N GLY A 106 -4.62 0.59 -9.65
CA GLY A 106 -5.32 0.55 -8.37
C GLY A 106 -5.41 1.90 -7.69
N SER A 107 -5.91 1.88 -6.46
CA SER A 107 -5.96 3.04 -5.57
C SER A 107 -5.56 2.67 -4.16
N ILE A 108 -4.95 3.62 -3.43
CA ILE A 108 -4.71 3.50 -1.99
C ILE A 108 -5.31 4.71 -1.26
N SER A 109 -5.91 4.47 -0.11
CA SER A 109 -6.44 5.51 0.78
C SER A 109 -6.05 5.24 2.23
N ALA A 110 -6.11 6.29 3.05
CA ALA A 110 -5.87 6.22 4.48
C ALA A 110 -7.09 6.75 5.24
N GLY A 111 -7.42 6.12 6.36
CA GLY A 111 -8.59 6.43 7.16
C GLY A 111 -8.40 6.07 8.61
N ARG A 112 -9.48 6.20 9.39
CA ARG A 112 -9.47 5.81 10.80
C ARG A 112 -9.79 4.33 10.93
N SER A 113 -8.89 3.58 11.56
CA SER A 113 -9.12 2.17 11.87
C SER A 113 -10.29 2.00 12.84
N ARG A 114 -11.08 0.93 12.67
CA ARG A 114 -12.14 0.57 13.62
C ARG A 114 -11.58 0.18 14.99
N HIS A 115 -10.28 -0.07 15.07
CA HIS A 115 -9.54 -0.37 16.29
C HIS A 115 -8.93 0.89 16.95
N GLY A 116 -9.13 2.07 16.37
CA GLY A 116 -8.75 3.37 16.94
C GLY A 116 -7.53 4.04 16.32
N GLY A 117 -6.69 3.29 15.60
CA GLY A 117 -5.47 3.77 14.95
C GLY A 117 -5.66 4.17 13.49
N LEU A 118 -4.70 3.82 12.64
CA LEU A 118 -4.71 4.14 11.20
C LEU A 118 -5.19 2.94 10.37
N GLU A 119 -5.91 3.22 9.30
CA GLU A 119 -6.32 2.25 8.29
C GLU A 119 -5.71 2.64 6.94
N PHE A 120 -5.18 1.66 6.21
CA PHE A 120 -4.88 1.76 4.79
C PHE A 120 -5.78 0.82 4.01
N VAL A 121 -6.41 1.33 2.96
CA VAL A 121 -7.23 0.53 2.03
C VAL A 121 -6.61 0.60 0.64
N LEU A 122 -6.16 -0.55 0.14
CA LEU A 122 -5.62 -0.74 -1.19
C LEU A 122 -6.68 -1.45 -2.04
N SER A 123 -6.91 -0.97 -3.25
CA SER A 123 -7.79 -1.61 -4.22
C SER A 123 -6.98 -1.86 -5.48
N LEU A 124 -6.87 -3.12 -5.90
CA LEU A 124 -6.13 -3.53 -7.09
C LEU A 124 -7.05 -4.24 -8.07
N PRO A 125 -7.01 -3.92 -9.38
CA PRO A 125 -7.73 -4.69 -10.37
C PRO A 125 -7.19 -6.13 -10.43
N ARG A 126 -8.05 -7.10 -10.77
CA ARG A 126 -7.63 -8.51 -10.91
C ARG A 126 -6.81 -8.77 -12.15
N GLU A 127 -7.02 -7.96 -13.18
CA GLU A 127 -6.28 -8.02 -14.43
C GLU A 127 -5.37 -6.79 -14.54
N ALA A 128 -4.18 -6.98 -15.08
CA ALA A 128 -3.30 -5.85 -15.37
C ALA A 128 -3.99 -4.91 -16.38
N PRO A 129 -3.82 -3.58 -16.25
CA PRO A 129 -4.36 -2.66 -17.23
C PRO A 129 -3.85 -3.02 -18.63
N ALA A 130 -4.78 -3.07 -19.58
CA ALA A 130 -4.48 -3.35 -20.98
C ALA A 130 -3.52 -2.27 -21.53
N GLY A 131 -2.21 -2.52 -21.46
CA GLY A 131 -1.17 -1.56 -21.86
C GLY A 131 0.15 -1.64 -21.09
N ALA A 132 0.20 -2.31 -19.92
CA ALA A 132 1.42 -2.35 -19.09
C ALA A 132 2.57 -3.24 -19.61
N GLY A 133 2.40 -3.91 -20.76
CA GLY A 133 3.34 -4.91 -21.28
C GLY A 133 4.19 -4.53 -22.50
N ALA A 134 4.17 -3.27 -22.96
CA ALA A 134 4.75 -2.91 -24.26
C ALA A 134 6.14 -2.22 -24.23
N GLU A 135 6.71 -1.86 -23.08
CA GLU A 135 7.97 -1.09 -23.01
C GLU A 135 9.12 -1.79 -22.26
N ALA A 136 9.24 -3.11 -22.40
CA ALA A 136 10.42 -3.85 -21.93
C ALA A 136 10.97 -4.75 -23.03
N GLY A 137 11.50 -4.14 -24.10
CA GLY A 137 12.15 -4.89 -25.15
C GLY A 137 12.58 -4.02 -26.32
N GLU A 138 13.63 -3.22 -26.14
CA GLU A 138 14.63 -2.92 -27.18
C GLU A 138 15.75 -2.05 -26.60
N GLY A 139 16.90 -2.69 -26.35
CA GLY A 139 18.11 -2.08 -25.80
C GLY A 139 19.36 -2.79 -26.27
N SER A 140 19.56 -2.76 -27.60
CA SER A 140 20.83 -2.85 -28.34
C SER A 140 21.86 -3.93 -27.96
N GLU A 141 21.85 -5.03 -28.71
CA GLU A 141 23.07 -5.77 -29.05
C GLU A 141 23.73 -5.04 -30.22
N GLY A 142 24.71 -4.19 -29.90
CA GLY A 142 25.54 -3.46 -30.87
C GLY A 142 26.97 -3.96 -30.80
N ALA A 143 27.29 -4.91 -31.66
CA ALA A 143 28.64 -5.41 -31.89
C ALA A 143 29.60 -4.25 -32.22
N VAL A 144 30.78 -4.27 -31.59
CA VAL A 144 31.91 -3.41 -31.97
C VAL A 144 32.95 -4.30 -32.67
N PRO A 145 33.45 -3.89 -33.85
CA PRO A 145 34.30 -4.72 -34.73
C PRO A 145 35.69 -5.03 -34.18
#